data_AF-A0A1D6HEP2-F1
#
_entry.id   AF-A0A1D6HEP2-F1
#
_cell.length_a   1.000
_cell.length_b   1.000
_cell.length_c   1.000
_cell.angle_alpha   90.00
_cell.angle_beta   90.00
_cell.angle_gamma   90.00
#
_symmetry.space_group_name_H-M   'P 1'
#
loop_
_entity.id
_entity.type
_entity.pdbx_description
1 polymer ?
#
loop_
_entity_poly.entity_id
_entity_poly.type
_entity_poly.pdbx_seq_one_letter_code
_entity_poly.pdbx_strand_id
1 'polypeptide(L)'
;MADEAKAKGNAAFSAGRFEEAARHFTDAIALAPGNHVLYSNRSAALASLHRYSDALADAQKTVELKPDWAKGYSRLGAAHLGLGDAASAVAAYEKGLALDPSNEGLKAGLEDAKKAAAAPPRRGPSGPDAIGQMFQGPELWSKIASDPTTRAYLNEPDFMQMLREVQRNPSSISMYLSDPRMMQVLSLMLNVKIQRPEASEPSQSTPPPPPPQQQQTSPLQTKAREVEPEPEPEPMDFTDEEKERKERKAAAQKEKELGNTAYKKKDFEAAIQHYTKALEHDDEDISYLTNRAAVYIEMGKYDECIKDCDKAVERGRELRADFKMISRALTRKGTALVKLAKTSKDFDIAIETYQKALTEHRNPDTLKKLNEAERAKKELEQQEYYDPKLADEEREKGNEFFKEQKYPEAIKHYTEALKRNPKDPRVILLPLSHTICLC
;
A
#
# COMPACT_ATOMS: atom_id res chain seq x y z
N MET A 1 15.80 22.28 -19.18
CA MET A 1 14.83 23.42 -19.27
C MET A 1 13.70 23.21 -18.26
N ALA A 2 12.88 24.22 -17.94
CA ALA A 2 11.77 24.10 -16.98
C ALA A 2 10.79 22.95 -17.33
N ASP A 3 10.53 22.74 -18.63
CA ASP A 3 9.66 21.67 -19.10
C ASP A 3 10.22 20.26 -18.88
N GLU A 4 11.55 20.12 -18.90
CA GLU A 4 12.22 18.85 -18.62
C GLU A 4 12.06 18.46 -17.14
N ALA A 5 12.23 19.44 -16.23
CA ALA A 5 12.01 19.24 -14.80
C ALA A 5 10.53 18.95 -14.51
N LYS A 6 9.60 19.65 -15.18
CA LYS A 6 8.16 19.36 -15.14
C LYS A 6 7.85 17.92 -15.59
N ALA A 7 8.45 17.46 -16.69
CA ALA A 7 8.25 16.10 -17.21
C ALA A 7 8.77 15.04 -16.23
N LYS A 8 9.95 15.25 -15.64
CA LYS A 8 10.50 14.37 -14.58
C LYS A 8 9.59 14.33 -13.36
N GLY A 9 9.07 15.48 -12.93
CA GLY A 9 8.11 15.57 -11.83
C GLY A 9 6.82 14.81 -12.12
N ASN A 10 6.26 14.97 -13.32
CA ASN A 10 5.06 14.23 -13.74
C ASN A 10 5.31 12.71 -13.78
N ALA A 11 6.46 12.28 -14.33
CA ALA A 11 6.82 10.86 -14.39
C ALA A 11 7.00 10.26 -12.99
N ALA A 12 7.67 10.97 -12.08
CA ALA A 12 7.81 10.55 -10.69
C ALA A 12 6.46 10.50 -9.96
N PHE A 13 5.57 11.47 -10.21
CA PHE A 13 4.23 11.50 -9.64
C PHE A 13 3.40 10.30 -10.10
N SER A 14 3.38 10.00 -11.41
CA SER A 14 2.70 8.83 -11.96
C SER A 14 3.26 7.50 -11.44
N ALA A 15 4.54 7.47 -11.07
CA ALA A 15 5.19 6.32 -10.44
C ALA A 15 4.99 6.23 -8.92
N GLY A 16 4.17 7.12 -8.32
CA GLY A 16 3.93 7.15 -6.87
C GLY A 16 5.11 7.64 -6.02
N ARG A 17 6.18 8.17 -6.65
CA ARG A 17 7.34 8.74 -5.97
C ARG A 17 7.12 10.22 -5.68
N PHE A 18 6.23 10.50 -4.73
CA PHE A 18 5.74 11.86 -4.51
C PHE A 18 6.79 12.84 -3.95
N GLU A 19 7.72 12.41 -3.09
CA GLU A 19 8.85 13.26 -2.68
C GLU A 19 9.71 13.68 -3.89
N GLU A 20 10.02 12.73 -4.76
CA GLU A 20 10.83 12.97 -5.95
C GLU A 20 10.10 13.92 -6.91
N ALA A 21 8.79 13.70 -7.09
CA ALA A 21 7.94 14.59 -7.87
C ALA A 21 7.96 16.04 -7.33
N ALA A 22 7.80 16.21 -6.02
CA ALA A 22 7.82 17.53 -5.39
C ALA A 22 9.17 18.24 -5.56
N ARG A 23 10.29 17.51 -5.56
CA ARG A 23 11.63 18.06 -5.83
C ARG A 23 11.75 18.53 -7.28
N HIS A 24 11.42 17.68 -8.25
CA HIS A 24 11.45 18.06 -9.67
C HIS A 24 10.53 19.24 -10.00
N PHE A 25 9.35 19.32 -9.38
CA PHE A 25 8.48 20.49 -9.53
C PHE A 25 9.07 21.74 -8.87
N THR A 26 9.79 21.61 -7.76
CA THR A 26 10.49 22.74 -7.14
C THR A 26 11.59 23.28 -8.05
N ASP A 27 12.35 22.40 -8.69
CA ASP A 27 13.36 22.78 -9.69
C ASP A 27 12.70 23.45 -10.91
N ALA A 28 11.57 22.93 -11.37
CA ALA A 28 10.81 23.54 -12.46
C ALA A 28 10.28 24.94 -12.09
N ILE A 29 9.79 25.13 -10.86
CA ILE A 29 9.30 26.42 -10.36
C ILE A 29 10.43 27.45 -10.27
N ALA A 30 11.63 27.03 -9.85
CA ALA A 30 12.80 27.92 -9.82
C ALA A 30 13.16 28.47 -11.21
N LEU A 31 12.87 27.69 -12.27
CA LEU A 31 13.11 28.09 -13.66
C LEU A 31 11.91 28.84 -14.28
N ALA A 32 10.69 28.61 -13.80
CA ALA A 32 9.45 29.21 -14.32
C ALA A 32 8.45 29.56 -13.19
N PRO A 33 8.74 30.60 -12.38
CA PRO A 33 7.96 30.92 -11.17
C PRO A 33 6.56 31.49 -11.47
N GLY A 34 6.27 31.88 -12.71
CA GLY A 34 4.93 32.32 -13.13
C GLY A 34 3.99 31.18 -13.56
N ASN A 35 4.47 29.93 -13.61
CA ASN A 35 3.70 28.83 -14.14
C ASN A 35 2.80 28.18 -13.07
N HIS A 36 1.54 28.62 -13.02
CA HIS A 36 0.50 28.09 -12.12
C HIS A 36 0.35 26.55 -12.16
N VAL A 37 0.62 25.89 -13.30
CA VAL A 37 0.52 24.42 -13.43
C VAL A 37 1.56 23.72 -12.55
N LEU A 38 2.76 24.29 -12.41
CA LEU A 38 3.81 23.70 -11.59
C LEU A 38 3.46 23.71 -10.11
N TYR A 39 2.89 24.82 -9.63
CA TYR A 39 2.35 24.92 -8.27
C TYR A 39 1.20 23.94 -8.05
N SER A 40 0.29 23.81 -9.02
CA SER A 40 -0.82 22.84 -8.96
C SER A 40 -0.36 21.38 -8.88
N ASN A 41 0.70 21.04 -9.64
CA ASN A 41 1.27 19.70 -9.65
C ASN A 41 2.06 19.40 -8.37
N ARG A 42 2.82 20.38 -7.86
CA ARG A 42 3.52 20.25 -6.58
C ARG A 42 2.54 20.17 -5.40
N SER A 43 1.47 20.96 -5.42
CA SER A 43 0.36 20.86 -4.46
C SER A 43 -0.24 19.45 -4.42
N ALA A 44 -0.47 18.84 -5.59
CA ALA A 44 -0.95 17.45 -5.66
C ALA A 44 0.05 16.46 -5.04
N ALA A 45 1.34 16.58 -5.36
CA ALA A 45 2.39 15.73 -4.79
C ALA A 45 2.46 15.85 -3.26
N LEU A 46 2.40 17.07 -2.74
CA LEU A 46 2.41 17.35 -1.31
C LEU A 46 1.15 16.83 -0.61
N ALA A 47 -0.02 16.93 -1.24
CA ALA A 47 -1.26 16.37 -0.71
C ALA A 47 -1.21 14.82 -0.65
N SER A 48 -0.61 14.16 -1.65
CA SER A 48 -0.37 12.71 -1.64
C SER A 48 0.61 12.26 -0.55
N LEU A 49 1.40 13.19 -0.01
CA LEU A 49 2.30 13.00 1.14
C LEU A 49 1.68 13.41 2.47
N HIS A 50 0.39 13.75 2.49
CA HIS A 50 -0.31 14.30 3.66
C HIS A 50 0.29 15.61 4.20
N ARG A 51 1.09 16.33 3.39
CA ARG A 51 1.66 17.64 3.71
C ARG A 51 0.70 18.75 3.30
N TYR A 52 -0.48 18.76 3.91
CA TYR A 52 -1.60 19.59 3.46
C TYR A 52 -1.39 21.09 3.64
N SER A 53 -0.58 21.52 4.62
CA SER A 53 -0.19 22.93 4.79
C SER A 53 0.61 23.46 3.59
N ASP A 54 1.59 22.67 3.14
CA ASP A 54 2.44 23.04 2.01
C ASP A 54 1.64 22.95 0.70
N ALA A 55 0.79 21.93 0.58
CA ALA A 55 -0.13 21.79 -0.54
C ALA A 55 -1.11 22.98 -0.65
N LEU A 56 -1.56 23.52 0.49
CA LEU A 56 -2.42 24.70 0.55
C LEU A 56 -1.69 25.94 0.04
N ALA A 57 -0.45 26.17 0.46
CA ALA A 57 0.34 27.32 0.00
C ALA A 57 0.51 27.30 -1.53
N ASP A 58 0.82 26.14 -2.11
CA ASP A 58 0.94 25.98 -3.55
C ASP A 58 -0.42 26.11 -4.28
N ALA A 59 -1.50 25.60 -3.69
CA ALA A 59 -2.83 25.74 -4.26
C ALA A 59 -3.30 27.21 -4.26
N GLN A 60 -3.01 27.97 -3.19
CA GLN A 60 -3.25 29.40 -3.12
C GLN A 60 -2.45 30.15 -4.18
N LYS A 61 -1.15 29.82 -4.33
CA LYS A 61 -0.32 30.42 -5.38
C LYS A 61 -0.82 30.11 -6.78
N THR A 62 -1.36 28.91 -6.99
CA THR A 62 -1.98 28.50 -8.26
C THR A 62 -3.15 29.40 -8.62
N VAL A 63 -4.09 29.63 -7.70
CA VAL A 63 -5.27 30.49 -7.96
C VAL A 63 -4.95 31.98 -7.94
N GLU A 64 -3.85 32.39 -7.30
CA GLU A 64 -3.31 33.75 -7.40
C GLU A 64 -2.75 34.01 -8.81
N LEU A 65 -1.95 33.08 -9.34
CA LEU A 65 -1.34 33.19 -10.67
C LEU A 65 -2.37 33.02 -11.81
N LYS A 66 -3.38 32.17 -11.61
CA LYS A 66 -4.44 31.94 -12.61
C LYS A 66 -5.82 31.79 -11.95
N PRO A 67 -6.52 32.92 -11.66
CA PRO A 67 -7.78 32.92 -10.92
C PRO A 67 -8.99 32.41 -11.70
N ASP A 68 -8.88 32.29 -13.03
CA ASP A 68 -9.89 31.79 -13.96
C ASP A 68 -9.77 30.27 -14.23
N TRP A 69 -8.81 29.59 -13.59
CA TRP A 69 -8.56 28.17 -13.83
C TRP A 69 -9.23 27.26 -12.79
N ALA A 70 -10.35 26.65 -13.19
CA ALA A 70 -11.18 25.79 -12.34
C ALA A 70 -10.39 24.68 -11.60
N LYS A 71 -9.38 24.07 -12.25
CA LYS A 71 -8.54 23.01 -11.64
C LYS A 71 -7.70 23.50 -10.46
N GLY A 72 -7.32 24.79 -10.43
CA GLY A 72 -6.62 25.39 -9.29
C GLY A 72 -7.47 25.35 -8.02
N TYR A 73 -8.77 25.63 -8.17
CA TYR A 73 -9.73 25.52 -7.07
C TYR A 73 -9.98 24.08 -6.62
N SER A 74 -9.84 23.09 -7.50
CA SER A 74 -9.85 21.68 -7.09
C SER A 74 -8.70 21.34 -6.14
N ARG A 75 -7.50 21.90 -6.37
CA ARG A 75 -6.34 21.73 -5.47
C ARG A 75 -6.56 22.45 -4.15
N LEU A 76 -7.09 23.66 -4.21
CA LEU A 76 -7.39 24.48 -3.03
C LEU A 76 -8.40 23.78 -2.12
N GLY A 77 -9.49 23.27 -2.69
CA GLY A 77 -10.50 22.50 -1.95
C GLY A 77 -9.94 21.22 -1.33
N ALA A 78 -9.11 20.47 -2.09
CA ALA A 78 -8.51 19.24 -1.58
C ALA A 78 -7.52 19.49 -0.43
N ALA A 79 -6.74 20.57 -0.50
CA ALA A 79 -5.82 20.96 0.57
C ALA A 79 -6.57 21.38 1.85
N HIS A 80 -7.63 22.18 1.73
CA HIS A 80 -8.49 22.54 2.86
C HIS A 80 -9.17 21.32 3.50
N LEU A 81 -9.67 20.36 2.70
CA LEU A 81 -10.22 19.11 3.24
C LEU A 81 -9.17 18.29 3.98
N GLY A 82 -7.95 18.19 3.44
CA GLY A 82 -6.85 17.50 4.12
C GLY A 82 -6.49 18.12 5.46
N LEU A 83 -6.67 19.44 5.62
CA LEU A 83 -6.50 20.17 6.88
C LEU A 83 -7.72 20.09 7.82
N GLY A 84 -8.82 19.47 7.38
CA GLY A 84 -10.08 19.41 8.13
C GLY A 84 -10.92 20.68 8.08
N ASP A 85 -10.52 21.66 7.27
CA ASP A 85 -11.26 22.91 7.05
C ASP A 85 -12.31 22.71 5.94
N ALA A 86 -13.37 21.99 6.28
CA ALA A 86 -14.43 21.65 5.34
C ALA A 86 -15.18 22.88 4.81
N ALA A 87 -15.28 23.95 5.60
CA ALA A 87 -15.97 25.18 5.20
C ALA A 87 -15.22 25.89 4.06
N SER A 88 -13.91 26.10 4.21
CA SER A 88 -13.09 26.70 3.14
C SER A 88 -13.00 25.80 1.92
N ALA A 89 -13.03 24.47 2.11
CA ALA A 89 -13.06 23.54 1.01
C ALA A 89 -14.33 23.68 0.15
N VAL A 90 -15.51 23.76 0.78
CA VAL A 90 -16.79 24.00 0.08
C VAL A 90 -16.70 25.27 -0.75
N ALA A 91 -16.24 26.38 -0.15
CA ALA A 91 -16.11 27.66 -0.85
C ALA A 91 -15.15 27.57 -2.06
N ALA A 92 -14.03 26.86 -1.92
CA ALA A 92 -13.10 26.64 -3.02
C ALA A 92 -13.73 25.84 -4.16
N TYR A 93 -14.40 24.72 -3.85
CA TYR A 93 -15.05 23.89 -4.87
C TYR A 93 -16.21 24.60 -5.57
N GLU A 94 -17.02 25.39 -4.85
CA GLU A 94 -18.09 26.21 -5.42
C GLU A 94 -17.54 27.27 -6.38
N LYS A 95 -16.45 27.94 -6.01
CA LYS A 95 -15.78 28.90 -6.89
C LYS A 95 -15.20 28.23 -8.14
N GLY A 96 -14.67 27.02 -8.01
CA GLY A 96 -14.23 26.21 -9.16
C GLY A 96 -15.39 25.85 -10.09
N LEU A 97 -16.54 25.44 -9.54
CA LEU A 97 -17.74 25.09 -10.33
C LEU A 97 -18.41 26.30 -10.97
N ALA A 98 -18.27 27.49 -10.40
CA ALA A 98 -18.71 28.71 -11.05
C ALA A 98 -17.91 28.99 -12.34
N LEU A 99 -16.67 28.52 -12.43
CA LEU A 99 -15.82 28.62 -13.62
C LEU A 99 -16.02 27.46 -14.61
N ASP A 100 -16.20 26.24 -14.11
CA ASP A 100 -16.48 25.05 -14.92
C ASP A 100 -17.60 24.20 -14.27
N PRO A 101 -18.88 24.49 -14.59
CA PRO A 101 -20.03 23.79 -14.01
C PRO A 101 -20.11 22.31 -14.40
N SER A 102 -19.46 21.91 -15.48
CA SER A 102 -19.49 20.54 -16.01
C SER A 102 -18.45 19.62 -15.36
N ASN A 103 -17.56 20.16 -14.52
CA ASN A 103 -16.44 19.44 -13.97
C ASN A 103 -16.84 18.41 -12.91
N GLU A 104 -16.88 17.14 -13.30
CA GLU A 104 -17.22 16.04 -12.38
C GLU A 104 -16.28 15.92 -11.18
N GLY A 105 -14.99 16.26 -11.33
CA GLY A 105 -14.03 16.23 -10.23
C GLY A 105 -14.31 17.28 -9.16
N LEU A 106 -14.72 18.48 -9.57
CA LEU A 106 -15.14 19.53 -8.65
C LEU A 106 -16.49 19.21 -7.99
N LYS A 107 -17.44 18.60 -8.72
CA LYS A 107 -18.72 18.14 -8.14
C LYS A 107 -18.49 17.09 -7.07
N ALA A 108 -17.67 16.08 -7.36
CA ALA A 108 -17.32 15.05 -6.39
C ALA A 108 -16.62 15.65 -5.15
N GLY A 109 -15.64 16.54 -5.36
CA GLY A 109 -14.95 17.23 -4.26
C GLY A 109 -15.88 18.10 -3.42
N LEU A 110 -16.85 18.79 -4.05
CA LEU A 110 -17.87 19.57 -3.33
C LEU A 110 -18.76 18.69 -2.46
N GLU A 111 -19.20 17.53 -2.99
CA GLU A 111 -20.01 16.58 -2.22
C GLU A 111 -19.25 16.02 -1.02
N ASP A 112 -17.96 15.68 -1.20
CA ASP A 112 -17.11 15.23 -0.10
C ASP A 112 -16.89 16.33 0.94
N ALA A 113 -16.70 17.58 0.50
CA ALA A 113 -16.57 18.72 1.39
C ALA A 113 -17.85 19.03 2.17
N LYS A 114 -19.02 18.96 1.51
CA LYS A 114 -20.33 19.13 2.16
C LYS A 114 -20.59 18.02 3.17
N LYS A 115 -20.26 16.77 2.86
CA LYS A 115 -20.35 15.65 3.82
C LYS A 115 -19.43 15.87 5.01
N ALA A 116 -18.20 16.34 4.78
CA ALA A 116 -17.26 16.66 5.86
C ALA A 116 -17.74 17.82 6.74
N ALA A 117 -18.40 18.83 6.15
CA ALA A 117 -18.96 19.98 6.86
C ALA A 117 -20.28 19.64 7.60
N ALA A 118 -21.10 18.73 7.05
CA ALA A 118 -22.37 18.29 7.62
C ALA A 118 -22.22 17.15 8.63
N ALA A 119 -21.07 16.48 8.64
CA ALA A 119 -20.73 15.57 9.71
C ALA A 119 -20.80 16.37 11.03
N PRO A 120 -21.44 15.84 12.09
CA PRO A 120 -21.29 16.44 13.41
C PRO A 120 -19.79 16.62 13.62
N PRO A 121 -19.32 17.77 14.12
CA PRO A 121 -17.89 18.01 14.30
C PRO A 121 -17.37 16.73 14.91
N ARG A 122 -16.49 16.03 14.18
CA ARG A 122 -15.86 14.85 14.76
C ARG A 122 -15.35 15.41 16.08
N ARG A 123 -15.87 14.93 17.20
CA ARG A 123 -15.18 15.01 18.47
C ARG A 123 -13.96 14.10 18.33
N GLY A 124 -13.10 14.47 17.38
CA GLY A 124 -11.68 14.36 17.55
C GLY A 124 -11.35 15.15 18.82
N PRO A 125 -10.32 14.71 19.50
CA PRO A 125 -10.24 14.84 20.93
C PRO A 125 -9.89 16.31 21.23
N SER A 126 -10.93 17.10 21.54
CA SER A 126 -10.83 18.51 21.91
C SER A 126 -11.50 18.70 23.27
N GLY A 127 -10.68 18.89 24.30
CA GLY A 127 -11.07 19.00 25.71
C GLY A 127 -10.26 18.06 26.61
N PRO A 128 -10.37 18.16 27.96
CA PRO A 128 -9.64 17.31 28.90
C PRO A 128 -9.75 15.79 28.63
N ASP A 129 -10.86 15.36 28.03
CA ASP A 129 -11.14 13.95 27.67
C ASP A 129 -10.25 13.42 26.53
N ALA A 130 -9.72 14.33 25.71
CA ALA A 130 -8.84 14.04 24.59
C ALA A 130 -7.51 13.45 25.02
N ILE A 131 -6.93 14.17 25.97
CA ILE A 131 -5.66 13.89 26.58
C ILE A 131 -5.83 12.63 27.43
N GLY A 132 -6.91 12.54 28.22
CA GLY A 132 -7.19 11.35 29.02
C GLY A 132 -7.23 10.03 28.24
N GLN A 133 -7.81 10.02 27.03
CA GLN A 133 -7.84 8.81 26.19
C GLN A 133 -6.46 8.39 25.67
N MET A 134 -5.53 9.33 25.48
CA MET A 134 -4.15 9.03 25.08
C MET A 134 -3.38 8.29 26.19
N PHE A 135 -3.70 8.57 27.45
CA PHE A 135 -3.09 7.90 28.62
C PHE A 135 -3.72 6.54 28.94
N GLN A 136 -4.79 6.15 28.24
CA GLN A 136 -5.45 4.85 28.40
C GLN A 136 -5.01 3.81 27.36
N GLY A 137 -4.32 4.23 26.30
CA GLY A 137 -3.88 3.35 25.22
C GLY A 137 -2.72 2.42 25.63
N PRO A 138 -2.64 1.19 25.06
CA PRO A 138 -1.53 0.27 25.32
C PRO A 138 -0.18 0.79 24.80
N GLU A 139 -0.19 1.83 23.96
CA GLU A 139 1.00 2.45 23.37
C GLU A 139 1.74 3.41 24.32
N LEU A 140 1.09 3.87 25.41
CA LEU A 140 1.67 4.84 26.35
C LEU A 140 3.03 4.37 26.89
N TRP A 141 3.06 3.14 27.42
CA TRP A 141 4.26 2.58 28.04
C TRP A 141 5.38 2.32 27.02
N SER A 142 5.01 1.89 25.82
CA SER A 142 5.96 1.65 24.72
C SER A 142 6.66 2.95 24.30
N LYS A 143 5.89 4.04 24.16
CA LYS A 143 6.44 5.34 23.77
C LYS A 143 7.34 5.95 24.85
N ILE A 144 6.94 5.90 26.11
CA ILE A 144 7.78 6.39 27.24
C ILE A 144 9.07 5.56 27.35
N ALA A 145 9.00 4.23 27.17
CA ALA A 145 10.19 3.37 27.25
C ALA A 145 11.14 3.54 26.04
N SER A 146 10.61 3.94 24.88
CA SER A 146 11.38 4.14 23.65
C SER A 146 12.14 5.46 23.58
N ASP A 147 11.70 6.48 24.32
CA ASP A 147 12.29 7.81 24.23
C ASP A 147 13.38 8.03 25.31
N PRO A 148 14.60 8.47 24.93
CA PRO A 148 15.71 8.64 25.86
C PRO A 148 15.46 9.65 26.99
N THR A 149 14.59 10.64 26.78
CA THR A 149 14.33 11.72 27.75
C THR A 149 13.28 11.34 28.78
N THR A 150 12.29 10.53 28.38
CA THR A 150 11.17 10.14 29.25
C THR A 150 11.33 8.77 29.90
N ARG A 151 12.23 7.91 29.39
CA ARG A 151 12.49 6.57 29.95
C ARG A 151 12.97 6.59 31.41
N ALA A 152 13.69 7.64 31.82
CA ALA A 152 14.18 7.78 33.19
C ALA A 152 13.03 7.88 34.21
N TYR A 153 11.90 8.46 33.81
CA TYR A 153 10.73 8.65 34.67
C TYR A 153 10.02 7.34 35.04
N LEU A 154 10.25 6.26 34.28
CA LEU A 154 9.73 4.94 34.63
C LEU A 154 10.36 4.35 35.89
N ASN A 155 11.52 4.86 36.32
CA ASN A 155 12.19 4.45 37.55
C ASN A 155 11.72 5.25 38.78
N GLU A 156 10.90 6.30 38.56
CA GLU A 156 10.40 7.18 39.61
C GLU A 156 9.02 6.67 40.11
N PRO A 157 8.91 6.22 41.38
CA PRO A 157 7.69 5.59 41.88
C PRO A 157 6.51 6.57 42.00
N ASP A 158 6.78 7.85 42.28
CA ASP A 158 5.79 8.93 42.33
C ASP A 158 5.22 9.25 40.94
N PHE A 159 6.07 9.29 39.92
CA PHE A 159 5.65 9.53 38.53
C PHE A 159 4.81 8.37 37.99
N MET A 160 5.19 7.12 38.29
CA MET A 160 4.39 5.95 37.93
C MET A 160 3.01 5.94 38.60
N GLN A 161 2.92 6.41 39.84
CA GLN A 161 1.64 6.56 40.53
C GLN A 161 0.75 7.59 39.84
N MET A 162 1.32 8.74 39.49
CA MET A 162 0.64 9.80 38.73
C MET A 162 0.10 9.28 37.38
N LEU A 163 0.91 8.54 36.60
CA LEU A 163 0.45 7.95 35.33
C LEU A 163 -0.70 6.95 35.53
N ARG A 164 -0.64 6.11 36.57
CA ARG A 164 -1.72 5.15 36.89
C ARG A 164 -3.00 5.86 37.32
N GLU A 165 -2.89 6.99 38.01
CA GLU A 165 -4.02 7.79 38.46
C GLU A 165 -4.73 8.49 37.28
N VAL A 166 -3.95 9.04 36.34
CA VAL A 166 -4.47 9.57 35.07
C VAL A 166 -5.12 8.47 34.22
N GLN A 167 -4.53 7.27 34.19
CA GLN A 167 -5.10 6.12 33.46
C GLN A 167 -6.46 5.70 34.04
N ARG A 168 -6.60 5.68 35.38
CA ARG A 168 -7.85 5.34 36.08
C ARG A 168 -8.90 6.45 35.99
N ASN A 169 -8.48 7.71 35.99
CA ASN A 169 -9.37 8.86 35.96
C ASN A 169 -8.86 9.94 34.98
N PRO A 170 -9.33 9.96 33.72
CA PRO A 170 -9.00 10.97 32.71
C PRO A 170 -9.06 12.42 33.18
N SER A 171 -9.97 12.74 34.10
CA SER A 171 -10.18 14.10 34.61
C SER A 171 -9.05 14.57 35.54
N SER A 172 -8.26 13.65 36.11
CA SER A 172 -7.15 13.98 37.01
C SER A 172 -5.94 14.57 36.29
N ILE A 173 -5.84 14.42 34.96
CA ILE A 173 -4.75 15.00 34.15
C ILE A 173 -4.56 16.49 34.43
N SER A 174 -5.66 17.23 34.63
CA SER A 174 -5.67 18.67 34.89
C SER A 174 -4.85 19.07 36.12
N MET A 175 -4.78 18.21 37.14
CA MET A 175 -4.01 18.43 38.36
C MET A 175 -2.50 18.26 38.15
N TYR A 176 -2.12 17.47 37.14
CA TYR A 176 -0.75 17.07 36.86
C TYR A 176 -0.12 17.81 35.69
N LEU A 177 -0.86 18.66 34.96
CA LEU A 177 -0.32 19.50 33.88
C LEU A 177 0.74 20.50 34.37
N SER A 178 0.76 20.80 35.67
CA SER A 178 1.79 21.63 36.29
C SER A 178 3.13 20.90 36.43
N ASP A 179 3.16 19.57 36.43
CA ASP A 179 4.39 18.78 36.54
C ASP A 179 5.15 18.81 35.20
N PRO A 180 6.44 19.22 35.19
CA PRO A 180 7.24 19.31 33.98
C PRO A 180 7.40 17.95 33.26
N ARG A 181 7.46 16.84 34.01
CA ARG A 181 7.62 15.48 33.47
C ARG A 181 6.34 15.05 32.73
N MET A 182 5.17 15.40 33.27
CA MET A 182 3.87 15.14 32.64
C MET A 182 3.72 15.90 31.31
N MET A 183 4.17 17.15 31.27
CA MET A 183 4.17 17.95 30.04
C MET A 183 5.10 17.40 28.95
N GLN A 184 6.24 16.81 29.33
CA GLN A 184 7.13 16.15 28.38
C GLN A 184 6.53 14.86 27.81
N VAL A 185 5.89 14.04 28.65
CA VAL A 185 5.16 12.85 28.16
C VAL A 185 3.99 13.25 27.26
N LEU A 186 3.26 14.32 27.60
CA LEU A 186 2.20 14.85 26.74
C LEU A 186 2.73 15.39 25.41
N SER A 187 3.87 16.10 25.43
CA SER A 187 4.59 16.59 24.25
C SER A 187 5.03 15.45 23.33
N LEU A 188 5.54 14.35 23.91
CA LEU A 188 5.89 13.12 23.19
C LEU A 188 4.66 12.45 22.57
N MET A 189 3.55 12.38 23.29
CA MET A 189 2.31 11.76 22.81
C MET A 189 1.61 12.57 21.71
N LEU A 190 1.70 13.91 21.77
CA LEU A 190 1.16 14.81 20.76
C LEU A 190 2.12 15.06 19.59
N ASN A 191 3.37 14.57 19.68
CA ASN A 191 4.43 14.82 18.71
C ASN A 191 4.68 16.33 18.48
N VAL A 192 4.44 17.15 19.51
CA VAL A 192 4.63 18.60 19.51
C VAL A 192 5.82 18.92 20.38
N LYS A 193 6.93 19.41 19.82
CA LYS A 193 8.08 19.90 20.59
C LYS A 193 7.71 21.21 21.27
N ILE A 194 7.30 21.16 22.54
CA ILE A 194 7.05 22.37 23.34
C ILE A 194 8.39 22.83 23.90
N GLN A 195 9.01 23.84 23.28
CA GLN A 195 10.11 24.56 23.89
C GLN A 195 9.56 25.37 25.08
N ARG A 196 10.00 25.06 26.30
CA ARG A 196 9.82 25.97 27.44
C ARG A 196 10.95 27.02 27.43
N PRO A 197 10.64 28.28 27.73
CA PRO A 197 11.66 29.26 28.06
C PRO A 197 12.12 29.02 29.49
N GLU A 198 13.36 28.56 29.67
CA GLU A 198 14.05 28.71 30.96
C GLU A 198 15.17 29.75 30.86
N ALA A 199 15.10 30.67 31.82
CA ALA A 199 16.07 31.60 32.37
C ALA A 199 17.43 31.82 31.64
N SER A 200 17.63 33.08 31.24
CA SER A 200 18.88 33.88 31.20
C SER A 200 19.98 33.41 32.20
N GLU A 201 21.28 33.29 31.91
CA GLU A 201 22.27 34.11 31.15
C GLU A 201 23.56 33.28 30.85
N PRO A 202 24.68 33.81 30.27
CA PRO A 202 24.86 34.84 29.24
C PRO A 202 25.69 34.35 28.01
N SER A 203 25.45 35.04 26.90
CA SER A 203 26.33 35.35 25.77
C SER A 203 27.72 34.72 25.67
N GLN A 204 27.92 33.90 24.62
CA GLN A 204 29.16 33.95 23.82
C GLN A 204 28.81 34.13 22.35
N SER A 205 29.29 35.26 21.83
CA SER A 205 29.14 35.75 20.47
C SER A 205 29.96 34.94 19.48
N THR A 206 29.36 34.57 18.36
CA THR A 206 30.10 34.32 17.11
C THR A 206 29.52 35.21 16.00
N PRO A 207 30.35 35.76 15.10
CA PRO A 207 29.94 36.85 14.22
C PRO A 207 29.29 36.32 12.94
N PRO A 208 28.45 37.13 12.26
CA PRO A 208 27.85 36.77 10.98
C PRO A 208 28.86 36.87 9.82
N PRO A 209 28.66 36.12 8.71
CA PRO A 209 29.52 36.18 7.55
C PRO A 209 29.29 37.47 6.73
N PRO A 210 30.31 37.94 5.98
CA PRO A 210 30.27 39.23 5.28
C PRO A 210 29.49 39.17 3.96
N PRO A 211 29.01 40.32 3.46
CA PRO A 211 28.29 40.41 2.18
C PRO A 211 29.23 40.29 0.97
N PRO A 212 28.75 39.80 -0.20
CA PRO A 212 29.56 39.70 -1.40
C PRO A 212 29.87 41.07 -2.00
N GLN A 213 31.16 41.30 -2.30
CA GLN A 213 31.66 42.45 -3.05
C GLN A 213 31.21 42.39 -4.52
N GLN A 214 30.79 43.55 -5.02
CA GLN A 214 30.59 43.86 -6.44
C GLN A 214 31.94 44.08 -7.13
N GLN A 215 32.11 43.49 -8.32
CA GLN A 215 32.92 43.92 -9.48
C GLN A 215 32.75 42.79 -10.52
N GLN A 216 32.56 42.98 -11.83
CA GLN A 216 32.46 44.11 -12.73
C GLN A 216 31.97 43.48 -14.04
N THR A 217 30.91 43.97 -14.68
CA THR A 217 30.81 43.89 -16.14
C THR A 217 30.13 45.15 -16.68
N SER A 218 30.81 45.75 -17.65
CA SER A 218 30.46 46.98 -18.35
C SER A 218 29.29 46.77 -19.32
N PRO A 219 28.62 47.87 -19.75
CA PRO A 219 27.35 47.80 -20.47
C PRO A 219 27.55 47.62 -21.98
N LEU A 220 26.76 46.73 -22.58
CA LEU A 220 26.47 46.76 -24.02
C LEU A 220 24.98 47.02 -24.21
N GLN A 221 24.72 48.16 -24.84
CA GLN A 221 23.42 48.58 -25.31
C GLN A 221 22.85 47.53 -26.27
N THR A 222 21.63 47.08 -25.99
CA THR A 222 20.74 46.59 -27.05
C THR A 222 19.39 47.27 -26.91
N LYS A 223 19.04 47.92 -28.02
CA LYS A 223 17.82 48.66 -28.32
C LYS A 223 16.56 48.04 -27.72
N ALA A 224 15.69 48.93 -27.22
CA ALA A 224 14.28 48.65 -27.07
C ALA A 224 13.74 48.08 -28.39
N ARG A 225 13.34 46.81 -28.36
CA ARG A 225 12.45 46.23 -29.36
C ARG A 225 11.07 46.23 -28.70
N GLU A 226 10.12 46.88 -29.37
CA GLU A 226 8.70 46.76 -29.03
C GLU A 226 8.37 45.28 -28.85
N VAL A 227 7.79 44.96 -27.70
CA VAL A 227 7.21 43.65 -27.44
C VAL A 227 5.97 43.58 -28.30
N GLU A 228 6.08 42.94 -29.46
CA GLU A 228 4.93 42.34 -30.12
C GLU A 228 4.26 41.40 -29.10
N PRO A 229 2.92 41.39 -28.99
CA PRO A 229 2.24 40.44 -28.13
C PRO A 229 2.66 39.03 -28.56
N GLU A 230 3.32 38.30 -27.64
CA GLU A 230 3.57 36.88 -27.83
C GLU A 230 2.22 36.22 -28.17
N PRO A 231 2.14 35.42 -29.25
CA PRO A 231 0.97 34.59 -29.44
C PRO A 231 0.85 33.73 -28.18
N GLU A 232 -0.34 33.74 -27.58
CA GLU A 232 -0.69 32.82 -26.50
C GLU A 232 -0.13 31.45 -26.87
N PRO A 233 0.56 30.73 -25.95
CA PRO A 233 0.96 29.38 -26.25
C PRO A 233 -0.32 28.66 -26.62
N GLU A 234 -0.41 28.28 -27.90
CA GLU A 234 -1.47 27.42 -28.39
C GLU A 234 -1.59 26.30 -27.36
N PRO A 235 -2.81 25.97 -26.91
CA PRO A 235 -2.99 24.84 -26.03
C PRO A 235 -2.18 23.71 -26.67
N MET A 236 -1.25 23.11 -25.91
CA MET A 236 -0.71 21.83 -26.33
C MET A 236 -1.92 20.94 -26.54
N ASP A 237 -2.40 20.88 -27.77
CA ASP A 237 -3.02 19.69 -28.29
C ASP A 237 -2.03 18.61 -27.89
N PHE A 238 -2.49 17.73 -27.01
CA PHE A 238 -1.95 16.38 -26.99
C PHE A 238 -1.76 16.05 -28.47
N THR A 239 -0.52 15.86 -28.93
CA THR A 239 -0.25 15.35 -30.27
C THR A 239 -1.30 14.30 -30.55
N ASP A 240 -1.98 14.28 -31.71
CA ASP A 240 -3.16 13.43 -31.91
C ASP A 240 -2.97 11.99 -31.37
N GLU A 241 -1.75 11.47 -31.44
CA GLU A 241 -1.26 10.23 -30.82
C GLU A 241 -1.43 10.09 -29.28
N GLU A 242 -1.16 11.13 -28.48
CA GLU A 242 -1.33 11.12 -27.02
C GLU A 242 -2.80 11.17 -26.60
N LYS A 243 -3.62 11.92 -27.36
CA LYS A 243 -5.06 11.96 -27.18
C LYS A 243 -5.67 10.61 -27.54
N GLU A 244 -5.25 10.04 -28.66
CA GLU A 244 -5.65 8.71 -29.12
C GLU A 244 -5.17 7.61 -28.16
N ARG A 245 -3.96 7.71 -27.58
CA ARG A 245 -3.49 6.77 -26.53
C ARG A 245 -4.37 6.86 -25.28
N LYS A 246 -4.75 8.06 -24.86
CA LYS A 246 -5.62 8.26 -23.69
C LYS A 246 -7.04 7.77 -23.94
N GLU A 247 -7.57 7.97 -25.14
CA GLU A 247 -8.87 7.47 -25.57
C GLU A 247 -8.89 5.95 -25.65
N ARG A 248 -7.83 5.33 -26.20
CA ARG A 248 -7.64 3.86 -26.18
C ARG A 248 -7.61 3.29 -24.76
N LYS A 249 -6.84 3.90 -23.85
CA LYS A 249 -6.81 3.51 -22.43
C LYS A 249 -8.16 3.67 -21.74
N ALA A 250 -8.89 4.75 -22.03
CA ALA A 250 -10.23 4.96 -21.49
C ALA A 250 -11.24 3.93 -22.02
N ALA A 251 -11.17 3.60 -23.32
CA ALA A 251 -11.98 2.55 -23.92
C ALA A 251 -11.66 1.17 -23.30
N ALA A 252 -10.39 0.83 -23.15
CA ALA A 252 -9.95 -0.41 -22.51
C ALA A 252 -10.43 -0.51 -21.04
N GLN A 253 -10.36 0.59 -20.29
CA GLN A 253 -10.87 0.66 -18.93
C GLN A 253 -12.40 0.44 -18.86
N LYS A 254 -13.16 1.05 -19.78
CA LYS A 254 -14.61 0.87 -19.88
C LYS A 254 -14.98 -0.58 -20.18
N GLU A 255 -14.29 -1.20 -21.14
CA GLU A 255 -14.48 -2.62 -21.46
C GLU A 255 -14.12 -3.52 -20.26
N LYS A 256 -13.05 -3.23 -19.52
CA LYS A 256 -12.72 -3.94 -18.27
C LYS A 256 -13.84 -3.84 -17.24
N GLU A 257 -14.46 -2.69 -17.07
CA GLU A 257 -15.56 -2.50 -16.11
C GLU A 257 -16.83 -3.25 -16.52
N LEU A 258 -17.13 -3.30 -17.83
CA LEU A 258 -18.19 -4.14 -18.38
C LEU A 258 -17.88 -5.63 -18.13
N GLY A 259 -16.64 -6.07 -18.38
CA GLY A 259 -16.19 -7.43 -18.08
C GLY A 259 -16.28 -7.79 -16.60
N ASN A 260 -15.91 -6.87 -15.71
CA ASN A 260 -16.05 -7.04 -14.26
C ASN A 260 -17.53 -7.17 -13.84
N THR A 261 -18.41 -6.42 -14.51
CA THR A 261 -19.85 -6.48 -14.25
C THR A 261 -20.45 -7.80 -14.75
N ALA A 262 -20.05 -8.26 -15.94
CA ALA A 262 -20.44 -9.57 -16.48
C ALA A 262 -19.93 -10.72 -15.59
N TYR A 263 -18.69 -10.65 -15.11
CA TYR A 263 -18.11 -11.62 -14.19
C TYR A 263 -18.90 -11.71 -12.88
N LYS A 264 -19.31 -10.56 -12.30
CA LYS A 264 -20.18 -10.54 -11.10
C LYS A 264 -21.55 -11.15 -11.35
N LYS A 265 -22.08 -11.03 -12.58
CA LYS A 265 -23.32 -11.68 -13.03
C LYS A 265 -23.13 -13.16 -13.38
N LYS A 266 -21.91 -13.69 -13.26
CA LYS A 266 -21.51 -15.05 -13.70
C LYS A 266 -21.71 -15.31 -15.20
N ASP A 267 -21.76 -14.26 -16.00
CA ASP A 267 -21.73 -14.34 -17.45
C ASP A 267 -20.26 -14.35 -17.89
N PHE A 268 -19.68 -15.55 -17.93
CA PHE A 268 -18.25 -15.75 -18.10
C PHE A 268 -17.80 -15.56 -19.55
N GLU A 269 -18.60 -16.03 -20.52
CA GLU A 269 -18.37 -15.82 -21.94
C GLU A 269 -18.35 -14.34 -22.31
N ALA A 270 -19.35 -13.56 -21.86
CA ALA A 270 -19.36 -12.12 -22.11
C ALA A 270 -18.18 -11.41 -21.42
N ALA A 271 -17.82 -11.83 -20.19
CA ALA A 271 -16.67 -11.27 -19.48
C ALA A 271 -15.36 -11.48 -20.26
N ILE A 272 -15.12 -12.68 -20.80
CA ILE A 272 -13.93 -12.98 -21.62
C ILE A 272 -13.88 -12.11 -22.88
N GLN A 273 -15.02 -11.91 -23.54
CA GLN A 273 -15.09 -11.04 -24.72
C GLN A 273 -14.71 -9.61 -24.37
N HIS A 274 -15.27 -9.05 -23.29
CA HIS A 274 -14.95 -7.71 -22.84
C HIS A 274 -13.48 -7.54 -22.42
N TYR A 275 -12.88 -8.51 -21.72
CA TYR A 275 -11.44 -8.44 -21.40
C TYR A 275 -10.55 -8.60 -22.63
N THR A 276 -10.99 -9.36 -23.63
CA THR A 276 -10.24 -9.51 -24.89
C THR A 276 -10.29 -8.22 -25.71
N LYS A 277 -11.47 -7.57 -25.79
CA LYS A 277 -11.60 -6.23 -26.38
C LYS A 277 -10.75 -5.19 -25.64
N ALA A 278 -10.70 -5.26 -24.31
CA ALA A 278 -9.84 -4.37 -23.53
C ALA A 278 -8.36 -4.52 -23.91
N LEU A 279 -7.89 -5.76 -24.14
CA LEU A 279 -6.53 -6.04 -24.60
C LEU A 279 -6.24 -5.58 -26.04
N GLU A 280 -7.24 -5.56 -26.91
CA GLU A 280 -7.11 -5.01 -28.26
C GLU A 280 -6.96 -3.48 -28.25
N HIS A 281 -7.57 -2.82 -27.26
CA HIS A 281 -7.48 -1.36 -27.10
C HIS A 281 -6.20 -0.92 -26.39
N ASP A 282 -5.78 -1.63 -25.33
CA ASP A 282 -4.60 -1.30 -24.53
C ASP A 282 -3.87 -2.57 -24.07
N ASP A 283 -2.59 -2.68 -24.43
CA ASP A 283 -1.72 -3.78 -24.06
C ASP A 283 -0.74 -3.41 -22.92
N GLU A 284 -0.89 -2.20 -22.35
CA GLU A 284 -0.04 -1.68 -21.27
C GLU A 284 -0.51 -2.12 -19.86
N ASP A 285 -1.76 -2.58 -19.68
CA ASP A 285 -2.28 -3.02 -18.38
C ASP A 285 -2.46 -4.54 -18.31
N ILE A 286 -1.61 -5.19 -17.50
CA ILE A 286 -1.68 -6.64 -17.24
C ILE A 286 -2.94 -7.06 -16.46
N SER A 287 -3.71 -6.11 -15.90
CA SER A 287 -4.93 -6.42 -15.16
C SER A 287 -5.98 -7.13 -16.03
N TYR A 288 -6.04 -6.83 -17.34
CA TYR A 288 -6.97 -7.47 -18.27
C TYR A 288 -6.70 -8.98 -18.39
N LEU A 289 -5.43 -9.36 -18.62
CA LEU A 289 -5.00 -10.77 -18.70
C LEU A 289 -5.28 -11.50 -17.40
N THR A 290 -4.90 -10.90 -16.26
CA THR A 290 -5.09 -11.56 -14.97
C THR A 290 -6.58 -11.73 -14.64
N ASN A 291 -7.45 -10.77 -15.01
CA ASN A 291 -8.89 -10.88 -14.78
C ASN A 291 -9.53 -11.90 -15.71
N ARG A 292 -9.11 -11.98 -16.99
CA ARG A 292 -9.54 -13.04 -17.90
C ARG A 292 -9.13 -14.43 -17.41
N ALA A 293 -7.90 -14.56 -16.89
CA ALA A 293 -7.43 -15.79 -16.26
C ALA A 293 -8.30 -16.22 -15.06
N ALA A 294 -8.81 -15.27 -14.26
CA ALA A 294 -9.75 -15.59 -13.19
C ALA A 294 -11.05 -16.20 -13.71
N VAL A 295 -11.57 -15.69 -14.83
CA VAL A 295 -12.76 -16.26 -15.49
C VAL A 295 -12.51 -17.70 -15.95
N TYR A 296 -11.35 -17.96 -16.56
CA TYR A 296 -10.99 -19.29 -17.02
C TYR A 296 -10.90 -20.32 -15.88
N ILE A 297 -10.44 -19.92 -14.69
CA ILE A 297 -10.44 -20.78 -13.50
C ILE A 297 -11.87 -21.20 -13.12
N GLU A 298 -12.82 -20.25 -13.12
CA GLU A 298 -14.22 -20.52 -12.81
C GLU A 298 -14.90 -21.42 -13.85
N MET A 299 -14.52 -21.27 -15.13
CA MET A 299 -15.01 -22.11 -16.22
C MET A 299 -14.35 -23.51 -16.29
N GLY A 300 -13.27 -23.74 -15.53
CA GLY A 300 -12.49 -24.98 -15.60
C GLY A 300 -11.54 -25.09 -16.80
N LYS A 301 -11.31 -23.98 -17.52
CA LYS A 301 -10.39 -23.90 -18.67
C LYS A 301 -8.97 -23.57 -18.20
N TYR A 302 -8.31 -24.55 -17.59
CA TYR A 302 -7.05 -24.32 -16.88
C TYR A 302 -5.85 -24.06 -17.79
N ASP A 303 -5.82 -24.65 -18.98
CA ASP A 303 -4.72 -24.45 -19.94
C ASP A 303 -4.68 -23.02 -20.49
N GLU A 304 -5.86 -22.46 -20.81
CA GLU A 304 -6.00 -21.07 -21.24
C GLU A 304 -5.67 -20.09 -20.10
N CYS A 305 -6.05 -20.41 -18.86
CA CYS A 305 -5.65 -19.63 -17.70
C CYS A 305 -4.12 -19.56 -17.56
N ILE A 306 -3.42 -20.69 -17.72
CA ILE A 306 -1.96 -20.74 -17.58
C ILE A 306 -1.30 -19.88 -18.66
N LYS A 307 -1.77 -19.97 -19.91
CA LYS A 307 -1.28 -19.14 -21.04
C LYS A 307 -1.46 -17.65 -20.75
N ASP A 308 -2.62 -17.23 -20.24
CA ASP A 308 -2.88 -15.83 -19.90
C ASP A 308 -2.02 -15.34 -18.73
N CYS A 309 -1.80 -16.19 -17.72
CA CYS A 309 -0.92 -15.86 -16.61
C CYS A 309 0.54 -15.72 -17.05
N ASP A 310 1.02 -16.60 -17.94
CA ASP A 310 2.39 -16.53 -18.46
C ASP A 310 2.60 -15.26 -19.30
N LYS A 311 1.65 -14.95 -20.19
CA LYS A 311 1.64 -13.67 -20.91
C LYS A 311 1.61 -12.46 -19.97
N ALA A 312 0.85 -12.53 -18.88
CA ALA A 312 0.77 -11.44 -17.90
C ALA A 312 2.10 -11.24 -17.16
N VAL A 313 2.84 -12.32 -16.87
CA VAL A 313 4.16 -12.23 -16.23
C VAL A 313 5.21 -11.70 -17.20
N GLU A 314 5.22 -12.17 -18.45
CA GLU A 314 6.12 -11.67 -19.51
C GLU A 314 5.88 -10.18 -19.76
N ARG A 315 4.63 -9.82 -20.09
CA ARG A 315 4.25 -8.43 -20.35
C ARG A 315 4.43 -7.54 -19.13
N GLY A 316 4.14 -8.06 -17.94
CA GLY A 316 4.35 -7.35 -16.68
C GLY A 316 5.83 -7.02 -16.42
N ARG A 317 6.75 -7.92 -16.79
CA ARG A 317 8.20 -7.69 -16.70
C ARG A 317 8.69 -6.69 -17.75
N GLU A 318 8.18 -6.77 -18.98
CA GLU A 318 8.50 -5.81 -20.05
C GLU A 318 8.08 -4.39 -19.68
N LEU A 319 6.86 -4.24 -19.15
CA LEU A 319 6.28 -2.95 -18.79
C LEU A 319 6.72 -2.44 -17.41
N ARG A 320 7.50 -3.23 -16.66
CA ARG A 320 7.88 -2.95 -15.28
C ARG A 320 6.67 -2.68 -14.38
N ALA A 321 5.63 -3.49 -14.54
CA ALA A 321 4.42 -3.44 -13.74
C ALA A 321 4.69 -3.76 -12.26
N ASP A 322 3.78 -3.35 -11.37
CA ASP A 322 3.90 -3.59 -9.92
C ASP A 322 4.08 -5.10 -9.63
N PHE A 323 5.08 -5.44 -8.82
CA PHE A 323 5.37 -6.80 -8.36
C PHE A 323 4.14 -7.49 -7.75
N LYS A 324 3.23 -6.72 -7.14
CA LYS A 324 1.94 -7.23 -6.62
C LYS A 324 1.07 -7.84 -7.72
N MET A 325 1.06 -7.24 -8.90
CA MET A 325 0.26 -7.70 -10.04
C MET A 325 0.87 -8.94 -10.69
N ILE A 326 2.21 -8.99 -10.79
CA ILE A 326 2.95 -10.17 -11.26
C ILE A 326 2.74 -11.34 -10.29
N SER A 327 2.87 -11.10 -8.98
CA SER A 327 2.58 -12.08 -7.93
C SER A 327 1.13 -12.58 -8.02
N ARG A 328 0.15 -11.70 -8.26
CA ARG A 328 -1.25 -12.08 -8.45
C ARG A 328 -1.46 -13.00 -9.66
N ALA A 329 -0.77 -12.74 -10.78
CA ALA A 329 -0.80 -13.60 -11.96
C ALA A 329 -0.25 -15.00 -11.64
N LEU A 330 0.89 -15.07 -10.95
CA LEU A 330 1.49 -16.33 -10.52
C LEU A 330 0.59 -17.10 -9.53
N THR A 331 -0.06 -16.42 -8.57
CA THR A 331 -1.01 -17.06 -7.66
C THR A 331 -2.21 -17.64 -8.41
N ARG A 332 -2.72 -16.96 -9.44
CA ARG A 332 -3.79 -17.47 -10.31
C ARG A 332 -3.31 -18.68 -11.12
N LYS A 333 -2.09 -18.63 -11.69
CA LYS A 333 -1.46 -19.78 -12.36
C LYS A 333 -1.34 -20.99 -11.42
N GLY A 334 -0.83 -20.80 -10.21
CA GLY A 334 -0.75 -21.84 -9.19
C GLY A 334 -2.13 -22.43 -8.85
N THR A 335 -3.19 -21.61 -8.81
CA THR A 335 -4.55 -22.09 -8.55
C THR A 335 -5.06 -22.98 -9.68
N ALA A 336 -4.84 -22.60 -10.94
CA ALA A 336 -5.18 -23.43 -12.10
C ALA A 336 -4.40 -24.74 -12.12
N LEU A 337 -3.09 -24.69 -11.83
CA LEU A 337 -2.23 -25.88 -11.74
C LEU A 337 -2.65 -26.83 -10.62
N VAL A 338 -3.04 -26.34 -9.44
CA VAL A 338 -3.58 -27.20 -8.37
C VAL A 338 -4.86 -27.91 -8.82
N LYS A 339 -5.71 -27.26 -9.61
CA LYS A 339 -6.94 -27.89 -10.12
C LYS A 339 -6.62 -28.97 -11.16
N LEU A 340 -5.67 -28.73 -12.05
CA LEU A 340 -5.15 -29.74 -12.99
C LEU A 340 -4.46 -30.90 -12.28
N ALA A 341 -3.67 -30.60 -11.24
CA ALA A 341 -2.95 -31.58 -10.43
C ALA A 341 -3.88 -32.57 -9.72
N LYS A 342 -5.16 -32.22 -9.48
CA LYS A 342 -6.13 -33.20 -8.99
C LYS A 342 -6.43 -34.31 -10.00
N THR A 343 -6.22 -34.06 -11.28
CA THR A 343 -6.42 -35.03 -12.37
C THR A 343 -5.09 -35.64 -12.80
N SER A 344 -4.03 -34.84 -12.95
CA SER A 344 -2.70 -35.31 -13.39
C SER A 344 -1.81 -35.86 -12.26
N LYS A 345 -2.15 -35.55 -11.00
CA LYS A 345 -1.37 -35.85 -9.77
C LYS A 345 -0.06 -35.08 -9.59
N ASP A 346 0.28 -34.15 -10.49
CA ASP A 346 1.52 -33.38 -10.44
C ASP A 346 1.39 -32.07 -9.65
N PHE A 347 1.55 -32.13 -8.32
CA PHE A 347 1.47 -30.94 -7.46
C PHE A 347 2.75 -30.10 -7.43
N ASP A 348 3.89 -30.64 -7.86
CA ASP A 348 5.20 -29.97 -7.77
C ASP A 348 5.26 -28.64 -8.53
N ILE A 349 4.75 -28.63 -9.76
CA ILE A 349 4.73 -27.43 -10.62
C ILE A 349 3.89 -26.32 -9.97
N ALA A 350 2.79 -26.69 -9.29
CA ALA A 350 1.93 -25.75 -8.61
C ALA A 350 2.62 -25.14 -7.36
N ILE A 351 3.29 -25.98 -6.57
CA ILE A 351 4.04 -25.57 -5.37
C ILE A 351 5.17 -24.61 -5.75
N GLU A 352 5.97 -24.95 -6.76
CA GLU A 352 7.06 -24.10 -7.25
C GLU A 352 6.52 -22.74 -7.74
N THR A 353 5.38 -22.74 -8.44
CA THR A 353 4.74 -21.51 -8.92
C THR A 353 4.28 -20.62 -7.76
N TYR A 354 3.72 -21.19 -6.69
CA TYR A 354 3.36 -20.41 -5.49
C TYR A 354 4.58 -19.88 -4.74
N GLN A 355 5.66 -20.65 -4.66
CA GLN A 355 6.92 -20.18 -4.09
C GLN A 355 7.47 -18.99 -4.88
N LYS A 356 7.46 -19.07 -6.23
CA LYS A 356 7.80 -17.94 -7.11
C LYS A 356 6.91 -16.72 -6.85
N ALA A 357 5.60 -16.91 -6.70
CA ALA A 357 4.68 -15.82 -6.38
C ALA A 357 5.02 -15.12 -5.05
N LEU A 358 5.41 -15.90 -4.03
CA LEU A 358 5.81 -15.40 -2.72
C LEU A 358 7.17 -14.69 -2.73
N THR A 359 8.09 -15.09 -3.62
CA THR A 359 9.35 -14.36 -3.82
C THR A 359 9.14 -12.99 -4.46
N GLU A 360 8.16 -12.86 -5.36
CA GLU A 360 7.82 -11.57 -5.99
C GLU A 360 7.09 -10.64 -4.99
N HIS A 361 6.11 -11.17 -4.25
CA HIS A 361 5.43 -10.43 -3.19
C HIS A 361 4.81 -11.37 -2.14
N ARG A 362 5.19 -11.20 -0.87
CA ARG A 362 4.67 -12.02 0.22
C ARG A 362 3.21 -11.69 0.51
N ASN A 363 2.31 -12.61 0.18
CA ASN A 363 0.87 -12.49 0.39
C ASN A 363 0.34 -13.64 1.28
N PRO A 364 -0.36 -13.34 2.40
CA PRO A 364 -0.97 -14.37 3.25
C PRO A 364 -1.91 -15.34 2.52
N ASP A 365 -2.68 -14.87 1.54
CA ASP A 365 -3.60 -15.72 0.76
C ASP A 365 -2.84 -16.73 -0.11
N THR A 366 -1.71 -16.32 -0.68
CA THR A 366 -0.85 -17.20 -1.49
C THR A 366 -0.15 -18.24 -0.62
N LEU A 367 0.28 -17.85 0.58
CA LEU A 367 0.86 -18.78 1.55
C LEU A 367 -0.14 -19.85 1.99
N LYS A 368 -1.41 -19.46 2.24
CA LYS A 368 -2.47 -20.42 2.58
C LYS A 368 -2.66 -21.45 1.46
N LYS A 369 -2.72 -20.99 0.20
CA LYS A 369 -2.85 -21.86 -0.98
C LYS A 369 -1.65 -22.78 -1.19
N LEU A 370 -0.44 -22.30 -0.92
CA LEU A 370 0.78 -23.12 -0.94
C LEU A 370 0.68 -24.26 0.08
N ASN A 371 0.34 -23.95 1.34
CA ASN A 371 0.20 -24.96 2.39
C ASN A 371 -0.91 -25.97 2.07
N GLU A 372 -2.01 -25.53 1.47
CA GLU A 372 -3.09 -26.42 0.99
C GLU A 372 -2.60 -27.34 -0.13
N ALA A 373 -1.80 -26.85 -1.08
CA ALA A 373 -1.22 -27.65 -2.16
C ALA A 373 -0.21 -28.68 -1.64
N GLU A 374 0.69 -28.29 -0.72
CA GLU A 374 1.65 -29.21 -0.09
C GLU A 374 0.93 -30.30 0.72
N ARG A 375 -0.12 -29.95 1.45
CA ARG A 375 -0.95 -30.91 2.16
C ARG A 375 -1.63 -31.88 1.19
N ALA A 376 -2.21 -31.39 0.10
CA ALA A 376 -2.84 -32.23 -0.91
C ALA A 376 -1.85 -33.20 -1.56
N LYS A 377 -0.62 -32.75 -1.84
CA LYS A 377 0.48 -33.60 -2.31
C LYS A 377 0.79 -34.71 -1.31
N LYS A 378 0.96 -34.37 -0.04
CA LYS A 378 1.25 -35.35 1.02
C LYS A 378 0.11 -36.36 1.20
N GLU A 379 -1.15 -35.92 1.10
CA GLU A 379 -2.31 -36.81 1.16
C GLU A 379 -2.35 -37.76 -0.04
N LEU A 380 -1.97 -37.31 -1.24
CA LEU A 380 -1.84 -38.15 -2.42
C LEU A 380 -0.71 -39.18 -2.26
N GLU A 381 0.48 -38.75 -1.84
CA GLU A 381 1.62 -39.64 -1.56
C GLU A 381 1.25 -40.71 -0.52
N GLN A 382 0.52 -40.34 0.54
CA GLN A 382 0.02 -41.28 1.54
C GLN A 382 -0.99 -42.27 0.98
N GLN A 383 -1.87 -41.84 0.07
CA GLN A 383 -2.82 -42.73 -0.60
C GLN A 383 -2.13 -43.71 -1.55
N GLU A 384 -1.09 -43.26 -2.26
CA GLU A 384 -0.30 -44.12 -3.15
C GLU A 384 0.57 -45.10 -2.38
N TYR A 385 1.05 -44.69 -1.21
CA TYR A 385 1.82 -45.51 -0.30
C TYR A 385 0.94 -46.45 0.57
N TYR A 386 -0.39 -46.27 0.54
CA TYR A 386 -1.32 -47.09 1.30
C TYR A 386 -1.48 -48.48 0.69
N ASP A 387 -0.88 -49.49 1.31
CA ASP A 387 -1.04 -50.90 0.96
C ASP A 387 -1.28 -51.74 2.24
N PRO A 388 -2.54 -52.12 2.53
CA PRO A 388 -2.88 -52.91 3.71
C PRO A 388 -2.23 -54.29 3.75
N LYS A 389 -2.03 -54.94 2.60
CA LYS A 389 -1.47 -56.30 2.55
C LYS A 389 0.01 -56.26 2.86
N LEU A 390 0.72 -55.35 2.20
CA LEU A 390 2.14 -55.17 2.41
C LEU A 390 2.44 -54.58 3.81
N ALA A 391 1.51 -53.81 4.39
CA ALA A 391 1.58 -53.38 5.78
C ALA A 391 1.48 -54.56 6.76
N ASP A 392 0.57 -55.51 6.52
CA ASP A 392 0.43 -56.72 7.34
C ASP A 392 1.65 -57.64 7.24
N GLU A 393 2.27 -57.75 6.06
CA GLU A 393 3.52 -58.49 5.88
C GLU A 393 4.70 -57.89 6.67
N GLU A 394 4.90 -56.56 6.61
CA GLU A 394 5.94 -55.89 7.41
C GLU A 394 5.66 -55.98 8.91
N ARG A 395 4.39 -55.97 9.32
CA ARG A 395 3.99 -56.17 10.71
C ARG A 395 4.39 -57.56 11.20
N GLU A 396 4.17 -58.62 10.41
CA GLU A 396 4.59 -59.98 10.79
C GLU A 396 6.12 -60.11 10.88
N LYS A 397 6.89 -59.50 9.97
CA LYS A 397 8.36 -59.43 10.10
C LYS A 397 8.77 -58.70 11.38
N GLY A 398 8.09 -57.61 11.73
CA GLY A 398 8.28 -56.91 13.00
C GLY A 398 8.03 -57.82 14.20
N ASN A 399 6.98 -58.65 14.15
CA ASN A 399 6.66 -59.64 15.19
C ASN A 399 7.75 -60.70 15.33
N GLU A 400 8.35 -61.15 14.22
CA GLU A 400 9.46 -62.11 14.22
C GLU A 400 10.71 -61.54 14.90
N PHE A 401 11.16 -60.35 14.48
CA PHE A 401 12.29 -59.67 15.12
C PHE A 401 12.05 -59.33 16.59
N PHE A 402 10.79 -59.04 16.95
CA PHE A 402 10.41 -58.83 18.34
C PHE A 402 10.55 -60.10 19.19
N LYS A 403 10.14 -61.26 18.67
CA LYS A 403 10.37 -62.57 19.32
C LYS A 403 11.86 -62.88 19.46
N GLU A 404 12.68 -62.44 18.52
CA GLU A 404 14.14 -62.56 18.54
C GLU A 404 14.85 -61.54 19.45
N GLN A 405 14.13 -60.68 20.18
CA GLN A 405 14.67 -59.59 21.02
C GLN A 405 15.48 -58.53 20.24
N LYS A 406 15.32 -58.47 18.91
CA LYS A 406 15.92 -57.46 18.03
C LYS A 406 15.00 -56.25 17.90
N TYR A 407 14.88 -55.51 19.00
CA TYR A 407 13.93 -54.40 19.13
C TYR A 407 14.17 -53.24 18.12
N PRO A 408 15.41 -52.81 17.82
CA PRO A 408 15.63 -51.74 16.84
C PRO A 408 15.15 -52.08 15.43
N GLU A 409 15.34 -53.33 15.01
CA GLU A 409 14.89 -53.87 13.73
C GLU A 409 13.36 -54.01 13.71
N ALA A 410 12.78 -54.53 14.79
CA ALA A 410 11.32 -54.63 14.94
C ALA A 410 10.64 -53.25 14.82
N ILE A 411 11.19 -52.22 15.46
CA ILE A 411 10.65 -50.84 15.39
C ILE A 411 10.68 -50.31 13.95
N LYS A 412 11.72 -50.60 13.16
CA LYS A 412 11.77 -50.18 11.74
C LYS A 412 10.63 -50.80 10.94
N HIS A 413 10.41 -52.11 11.10
CA HIS A 413 9.33 -52.83 10.42
C HIS A 413 7.93 -52.37 10.86
N TYR A 414 7.73 -52.13 12.16
CA TYR A 414 6.47 -51.55 12.65
C TYR A 414 6.24 -50.11 12.17
N THR A 415 7.30 -49.30 12.09
CA THR A 415 7.21 -47.92 11.55
C THR A 415 6.85 -47.94 10.07
N GLU A 416 7.41 -48.87 9.30
CA GLU A 416 7.08 -49.05 7.88
C GLU A 416 5.63 -49.54 7.71
N ALA A 417 5.17 -50.48 8.54
CA ALA A 417 3.78 -50.93 8.57
C ALA A 417 2.80 -49.78 8.91
N LEU A 418 3.14 -48.92 9.87
CA LEU A 418 2.34 -47.72 10.22
C LEU A 418 2.27 -46.70 9.09
N LYS A 419 3.36 -46.51 8.34
CA LYS A 419 3.33 -45.61 7.19
C LYS A 419 2.39 -46.13 6.10
N ARG A 420 2.39 -47.46 5.86
CA ARG A 420 1.58 -48.12 4.81
C ARG A 420 0.12 -48.29 5.19
N ASN A 421 -0.17 -48.46 6.49
CA ASN A 421 -1.55 -48.45 7.00
C ASN A 421 -1.65 -47.63 8.30
N PRO A 422 -1.79 -46.30 8.20
CA PRO A 422 -1.82 -45.40 9.35
C PRO A 422 -3.07 -45.57 10.25
N LYS A 423 -4.08 -46.32 9.79
CA LYS A 423 -5.36 -46.50 10.47
C LYS A 423 -5.52 -47.89 11.11
N ASP A 424 -4.50 -48.75 11.04
CA ASP A 424 -4.57 -50.09 11.63
C ASP A 424 -4.46 -50.05 13.16
N PRO A 425 -5.52 -50.39 13.92
CA PRO A 425 -5.47 -50.41 15.38
C PRO A 425 -4.44 -51.41 15.92
N ARG A 426 -4.16 -52.49 15.18
CA ARG A 426 -3.25 -53.56 15.58
C ARG A 426 -1.81 -53.06 15.63
N VAL A 427 -1.42 -52.19 14.70
CA VAL A 427 -0.08 -51.60 14.65
C VAL A 427 0.06 -50.42 15.61
N ILE A 428 -1.03 -49.65 15.83
CA ILE A 428 -1.04 -48.48 16.73
C ILE A 428 -0.92 -48.89 18.21
N LEU A 429 -1.52 -50.02 18.61
CA LEU A 429 -1.55 -50.47 20.01
C LEU A 429 -0.27 -51.21 20.47
N LEU A 430 0.52 -51.73 19.53
CA LEU A 430 1.79 -52.42 19.80
C LEU A 430 2.82 -51.54 20.53
N PRO A 431 3.12 -50.29 20.10
CA PRO A 431 4.04 -49.42 20.84
C PRO A 431 3.48 -48.94 22.19
N LEU A 432 2.16 -48.69 22.29
CA LEU A 432 1.52 -48.24 23.54
C LEU A 432 1.49 -49.31 24.63
N SER A 433 1.39 -50.58 24.25
CA SER A 433 1.46 -51.71 25.19
C SER A 433 2.82 -51.85 25.88
N HIS A 434 3.91 -51.32 25.30
CA HIS A 434 5.27 -51.56 25.79
C HIS A 434 5.94 -50.32 26.38
N THR A 435 5.44 -49.11 26.11
CA THR A 435 5.88 -47.90 26.84
C THR A 435 5.49 -47.94 28.34
N ILE A 436 4.52 -48.78 28.72
CA ILE A 436 4.13 -48.98 30.12
C ILE A 436 5.08 -49.95 30.87
N CYS A 437 6.00 -50.64 30.19
CA CYS A 437 6.92 -51.61 30.82
C CYS A 437 8.38 -51.14 30.93
N LEU A 438 8.70 -49.89 30.56
CA LEU A 438 10.07 -49.35 30.55
C LEU A 438 10.28 -48.15 31.50
N CYS A 439 9.54 -48.09 32.61
CA CYS A 439 9.84 -47.20 33.74
C CYS A 439 10.20 -48.01 34.99
#